data_AF-A0A5C3NQU6-F1
#
_entry.id   AF-A0A5C3NQU6-F1
#
_cell.length_a   1.000
_cell.length_b   1.000
_cell.length_c   1.000
_cell.angle_alpha   90.00
_cell.angle_beta   90.00
_cell.angle_gamma   90.00
#
_symmetry.space_group_name_H-M   'P 1'
#
loop_
_entity.id
_entity.type
_entity.pdbx_description
1 polymer ?
#
loop_
_entity_poly.entity_id
_entity_poly.type
_entity_poly.pdbx_seq_one_letter_code
_entity_poly.pdbx_strand_id
1 'polypeptide(L)' 'MSKFQSLVAFVALTLASSRLAAAAIGPVADLTISNADISPDGFTRAAVVVNNVFPGPLITGNKVRAIISNSGFI' A
#
# COMPACT_ATOMS: atom_id res chain seq x y z
N MET A 1 31.26 8.88 -23.14
CA MET A 1 30.79 9.09 -21.75
C MET A 1 29.27 9.28 -21.64
N SER A 2 28.57 9.83 -22.64
CA SER A 2 27.10 10.01 -22.61
C SER A 2 26.27 8.71 -22.46
N LYS A 3 26.67 7.60 -23.08
CA LYS A 3 25.92 6.32 -23.00
C LYS A 3 25.81 5.76 -21.59
N PHE A 4 26.82 5.98 -20.75
CA PHE A 4 26.83 5.51 -19.36
C PHE A 4 25.94 6.39 -18.46
N GLN A 5 25.86 7.70 -18.76
CA GLN A 5 24.97 8.63 -18.07
C GLN A 5 23.49 8.31 -18.34
N SER A 6 23.14 7.95 -19.58
CA SER A 6 21.77 7.52 -19.92
C SER A 6 21.35 6.25 -19.20
N LEU A 7 22.27 5.30 -19.01
CA LEU A 7 22.01 4.06 -18.26
C LEU A 7 21.75 4.35 -16.77
N VAL A 8 22.58 5.22 -16.16
CA VAL A 8 22.41 5.64 -14.76
C VAL A 8 21.08 6.36 -14.55
N ALA A 9 20.72 7.28 -15.47
CA ALA A 9 19.44 7.99 -15.41
C ALA A 9 18.24 7.04 -15.52
N PHE A 10 18.33 6.02 -16.39
CA PHE A 10 17.28 5.01 -16.55
C PHE A 10 17.10 4.17 -15.27
N VAL A 11 18.21 3.72 -14.66
CA VAL A 11 18.17 2.96 -13.38
C VAL A 11 17.62 3.82 -12.24
N ALA A 12 17.99 5.09 -12.16
CA ALA A 12 17.46 5.99 -11.14
C ALA A 12 15.95 6.19 -11.28
N LEU A 13 15.45 6.31 -12.52
CA LEU A 13 14.02 6.50 -12.81
C LEU A 13 13.19 5.24 -12.50
N THR A 14 13.70 4.04 -12.81
CA THR A 14 12.99 2.79 -12.49
C THR A 14 12.91 2.54 -10.99
N LEU A 15 13.98 2.83 -10.23
CA LEU A 15 13.99 2.73 -8.77
C LEU A 15 13.11 3.79 -8.08
N ALA A 16 12.99 4.99 -8.65
CA ALA A 16 12.08 6.00 -8.13
C ALA A 16 10.60 5.61 -8.33
N SER A 17 10.29 4.96 -9.45
CA SER A 17 8.92 4.59 -9.84
C SER A 17 8.39 3.35 -9.11
N SER A 18 9.27 2.43 -8.70
CA SER A 18 8.88 1.20 -8.00
C SER A 18 8.23 1.46 -6.63
N ARG A 19 8.53 2.59 -5.97
CA ARG A 19 7.92 2.96 -4.69
C ARG A 19 6.42 3.28 -4.78
N LEU A 20 5.95 3.78 -5.92
CA LEU A 20 4.53 4.13 -6.09
C LEU A 20 3.62 2.91 -6.27
N ALA A 21 4.18 1.78 -6.72
CA ALA A 21 3.42 0.55 -6.95
C ALA A 21 3.26 -0.34 -5.71
N ALA A 22 3.97 -0.04 -4.61
CA ALA A 22 4.07 -0.92 -3.44
C ALA A 22 2.92 -0.79 -2.42
N ALA A 23 1.94 0.10 -2.64
CA ALA A 23 0.86 0.36 -1.68
C ALA A 23 -0.44 -0.44 -1.96
N ALA A 24 -0.48 -1.22 -3.04
CA ALA A 24 -1.64 -2.03 -3.40
C ALA A 24 -1.48 -3.47 -2.88
N ILE A 25 -2.51 -3.98 -2.20
CA ILE A 25 -2.59 -5.37 -1.73
C ILE A 25 -3.66 -6.15 -2.51
N GLY A 26 -3.49 -7.47 -2.69
CA GLY A 26 -4.45 -8.32 -3.42
C GLY A 26 -3.86 -9.05 -4.63
N PRO A 27 -4.62 -9.95 -5.29
CA PRO A 27 -6.02 -10.28 -5.03
C PRO A 27 -6.24 -11.21 -3.83
N VAL A 28 -5.20 -11.84 -3.28
CA VAL A 28 -5.28 -12.64 -2.04
C VAL A 28 -4.46 -11.95 -0.95
N ALA A 29 -5.08 -11.56 0.16
CA ALA A 29 -4.39 -10.85 1.24
C ALA A 29 -5.07 -11.03 2.62
N ASP A 30 -4.26 -11.05 3.68
CA ASP A 30 -4.76 -10.94 5.06
C ASP A 30 -4.97 -9.47 5.44
N LEU A 31 -6.11 -9.20 6.08
CA LEU A 31 -6.49 -7.90 6.60
C LEU A 31 -6.61 -8.00 8.13
N THR A 32 -5.56 -7.58 8.82
CA THR A 32 -5.55 -7.51 10.28
C THR A 32 -6.37 -6.31 10.72
N ILE A 33 -7.41 -6.52 11.51
CA ILE A 33 -8.27 -5.46 12.03
C ILE A 33 -7.88 -5.20 13.47
N SER A 34 -7.64 -3.94 13.81
CA SER A 34 -7.25 -3.53 15.16
C SER A 34 -7.86 -2.19 15.55
N ASN A 35 -7.87 -1.88 16.83
CA ASN A 35 -8.12 -0.52 17.30
C ASN A 35 -6.84 0.32 17.31
N ALA A 36 -6.95 1.57 16.88
CA ALA A 36 -5.86 2.55 16.93
C ALA A 36 -6.39 3.96 17.18
N ASP A 37 -5.58 4.77 17.86
CA ASP A 37 -5.79 6.22 17.94
C ASP A 37 -5.25 6.90 16.68
N ILE A 38 -6.09 7.68 16.00
CA ILE A 38 -5.75 8.36 14.74
C ILE A 38 -6.11 9.85 14.81
N SER A 39 -5.45 10.69 13.99
CA SER A 39 -5.68 12.15 13.93
C SER A 39 -5.72 12.69 12.49
N PRO A 40 -6.66 12.22 11.63
CA PRO A 40 -6.68 12.60 10.22
C PRO A 40 -7.02 14.08 9.96
N ASP A 41 -7.63 14.75 10.93
CA ASP A 41 -8.02 16.16 10.94
C ASP A 41 -7.22 16.98 11.97
N GLY A 42 -6.18 16.39 12.58
CA GLY A 42 -5.43 16.98 13.68
C GLY A 42 -6.02 16.73 15.08
N PHE A 43 -7.15 16.05 15.21
CA PHE A 43 -7.74 15.68 16.51
C PHE A 43 -7.72 14.17 16.73
N THR A 44 -7.08 13.73 17.81
CA THR A 44 -6.95 12.31 18.15
C THR A 44 -8.29 11.70 18.55
N ARG A 45 -8.61 10.57 17.94
CA ARG A 45 -9.79 9.75 18.24
C ARG A 45 -9.51 8.28 18.00
N ALA A 46 -10.16 7.42 18.78
CA ALA A 46 -10.11 5.97 18.55
C ALA A 46 -10.84 5.62 17.25
N ALA A 47 -10.26 4.71 16.47
CA ALA A 47 -10.83 4.16 15.25
C ALA A 47 -10.55 2.65 15.14
N VAL A 48 -11.30 1.98 14.26
CA VAL A 48 -10.97 0.64 13.79
C VAL A 48 -10.18 0.81 12.48
N VAL A 49 -8.99 0.24 12.42
CA VAL A 49 -8.08 0.36 11.28
C VAL A 49 -7.75 -1.02 10.71
N VAL A 50 -7.31 -1.04 9.45
CA VAL A 50 -6.87 -2.25 8.76
C VAL A 50 -5.36 -2.17 8.57
N ASN A 51 -4.67 -3.25 8.93
CA ASN A 51 -3.22 -3.36 8.92
C ASN A 51 -2.52 -2.21 9.66
N ASN A 52 -3.14 -1.73 10.74
CA ASN A 52 -2.64 -0.65 11.58
C ASN A 52 -2.38 0.70 10.85
N VAL A 53 -3.05 0.93 9.71
CA VAL A 53 -2.85 2.12 8.86
C VAL A 53 -4.19 2.83 8.59
N PHE A 54 -4.13 4.16 8.48
CA PHE A 54 -5.22 5.02 8.05
C PHE A 54 -4.75 6.02 6.97
N PRO A 55 -5.45 6.17 5.83
CA PRO A 55 -6.55 5.33 5.35
C PRO A 55 -6.14 3.87 5.17
N GLY A 56 -7.11 2.95 5.16
CA GLY A 56 -6.84 1.53 4.92
C GLY A 56 -6.16 1.28 3.56
N PRO A 57 -5.44 0.15 3.42
CA PRO A 57 -4.68 -0.15 2.21
C PRO A 57 -5.58 -0.31 0.99
N LEU A 58 -5.07 0.10 -0.19
CA LEU A 58 -5.77 -0.08 -1.45
C LEU A 58 -5.79 -1.56 -1.85
N ILE A 59 -6.97 -2.13 -2.03
CA ILE A 59 -7.12 -3.49 -2.54
C ILE A 59 -7.24 -3.46 -4.06
N THR A 60 -6.38 -4.19 -4.76
CA THR A 60 -6.41 -4.27 -6.23
C THR A 60 -6.61 -5.70 -6.74
N GLY A 61 -7.22 -5.82 -7.91
CA GLY A 61 -7.49 -7.08 -8.58
C GLY A 61 -7.82 -6.85 -10.05
N ASN A 62 -7.60 -7.87 -10.88
CA ASN A 62 -8.00 -7.84 -12.29
C ASN A 62 -9.50 -8.18 -12.41
N LYS A 63 -10.21 -7.58 -13.38
CA LYS A 63 -11.66 -7.76 -13.60
C LYS A 63 -12.14 -9.24 -13.61
N VAL A 64 -11.30 -10.17 -14.08
CA VAL A 64 -11.64 -11.61 -14.23
C VAL A 64 -11.16 -12.45 -13.02
N ARG A 65 -10.56 -11.83 -12.01
CA ARG A 65 -9.98 -12.49 -10.83
C ARG A 65 -10.79 -12.14 -9.59
N ALA A 66 -11.22 -13.15 -8.85
CA ALA A 66 -11.81 -12.96 -7.53
C ALA A 66 -10.77 -12.38 -6.54
N ILE A 67 -11.22 -11.49 -5.67
CA ILE A 67 -10.45 -10.99 -4.53
C ILE A 67 -10.81 -11.86 -3.32
N ILE A 68 -9.81 -12.45 -2.68
CA ILE A 68 -9.93 -13.29 -1.48
C ILE A 68 -9.25 -12.52 -0.33
N SER A 69 -10.02 -12.19 0.70
CA SER A 69 -9.50 -11.54 1.89
C SER A 69 -9.91 -12.32 3.12
N ASN A 70 -8.94 -12.56 4.01
CA ASN A 70 -9.18 -13.12 5.32
C ASN A 70 -8.98 -12.01 6.36
N SER A 71 -9.98 -11.78 7.19
CA SER A 71 -9.95 -10.73 8.22
C SER A 71 -10.04 -11.34 9.62
N GLY A 72 -9.24 -10.78 10.53
CA GLY A 72 -9.21 -11.17 11.93
C GLY A 72 -9.07 -9.94 12.82
N PHE A 73 -9.81 -9.90 13.92
CA PHE A 73 -9.70 -8.84 14.92
C PHE A 73 -8.66 -9.24 15.97
N ILE A 74 -7.71 -8.36 16.23
CA ILE A 74 -6.69 -8.51 17.27
C ILE A 74 -6.76 -7.37 18.29
#